data_AF-A0A6H9GK74-F1
#
_entry.id   AF-A0A6H9GK74-F1
#
_cell.length_a   1.000
_cell.length_b   1.000
_cell.length_c   1.000
_cell.angle_alpha   90.00
_cell.angle_beta   90.00
_cell.angle_gamma   90.00
#
_symmetry.space_group_name_H-M   'P 1'
#
loop_
_entity.id
_entity.type
_entity.pdbx_description
1 polymer ?
#
loop_
_entity_poly.entity_id
_entity_poly.type
_entity_poly.pdbx_seq_one_letter_code
_entity_poly.pdbx_strand_id
1 'polypeptide(L)'
;MATTSEDVWRLLAELTTAQKETDRQLKETDRQLKEVSQQQKETELLLKEVSQQQKENAQQQKETDKQLKELGKQIGGLAAKFGSFTEGLALPSMETILGQQFGMEVISPSVRVSKEGQHIEIDVLAYTNGELNTAYIVEVKSHAKEDSITQLKSILQRFRRFFPEHKDKKLYGILAAVDLSPELREKILQEGFYVARIHDQVFELDIPDNFQPQTY
;
A
#
# COMPACT_ATOMS: atom_id res chain seq x y z
N MET A 1 -80.46 35.32 -44.93
CA MET A 1 -79.76 35.25 -46.24
C MET A 1 -79.82 33.80 -46.69
N ALA A 2 -80.36 33.52 -47.88
CA ALA A 2 -80.51 32.16 -48.38
C ALA A 2 -79.18 31.70 -48.98
N THR A 3 -78.64 30.58 -48.50
CA THR A 3 -77.48 29.90 -49.09
C THR A 3 -77.81 29.55 -50.52
N THR A 4 -77.02 30.02 -51.48
CA THR A 4 -77.24 29.74 -52.90
C THR A 4 -76.69 28.35 -53.24
N SER A 5 -77.17 27.74 -54.33
CA SER A 5 -76.64 26.45 -54.81
C SER A 5 -75.13 26.52 -55.10
N GLU A 6 -74.63 27.69 -55.46
CA GLU A 6 -73.21 27.97 -55.70
C GLU A 6 -72.37 27.92 -54.40
N ASP A 7 -72.93 28.38 -53.27
CA ASP A 7 -72.29 28.25 -51.96
C ASP A 7 -72.16 26.78 -51.50
N VAL A 8 -73.15 25.93 -51.83
CA VAL A 8 -73.11 24.50 -51.52
C VAL A 8 -72.02 23.78 -52.32
N TRP A 9 -71.87 24.10 -53.61
CA TRP A 9 -70.81 23.53 -54.44
C TRP A 9 -69.41 24.00 -54.01
N ARG A 10 -69.27 25.24 -53.57
CA ARG A 10 -68.01 25.76 -53.00
C ARG A 10 -67.64 24.99 -51.72
N LEU A 11 -68.57 24.81 -50.79
CA LEU A 11 -68.34 24.05 -49.56
C LEU A 11 -68.00 22.57 -49.84
N LEU A 12 -68.64 21.96 -50.84
CA LEU A 12 -68.34 20.57 -51.24
C LEU A 12 -66.93 20.44 -51.84
N ALA A 13 -66.50 21.42 -52.64
CA ALA A 13 -65.15 21.48 -53.18
C ALA A 13 -64.10 21.67 -52.05
N GLU A 14 -64.36 22.58 -51.11
CA GLU A 14 -63.53 22.80 -49.92
C GLU A 14 -63.42 21.54 -49.06
N LEU A 15 -64.54 20.85 -48.81
CA LEU A 15 -64.57 19.58 -48.08
C LEU A 15 -63.75 18.49 -48.78
N THR A 16 -63.86 18.39 -50.11
CA THR A 16 -63.09 17.42 -50.91
C THR A 16 -61.59 17.74 -50.86
N THR A 17 -61.21 19.02 -50.85
CA THR A 17 -59.80 19.42 -50.69
C THR A 17 -59.28 19.13 -49.28
N ALA A 18 -60.09 19.40 -48.24
CA ALA A 18 -59.75 19.11 -46.86
C ALA A 18 -59.57 17.60 -46.64
N GLN A 19 -60.45 16.77 -47.21
CA GLN A 19 -60.33 15.31 -47.14
C GLN A 19 -59.03 14.80 -47.79
N LYS A 20 -58.69 15.30 -48.99
CA LYS A 20 -57.43 14.95 -49.67
C LYS A 20 -56.20 15.36 -48.85
N GLU A 21 -56.26 16.49 -48.17
CA GLU A 21 -55.19 16.95 -47.29
C GLU A 21 -55.07 16.08 -46.04
N THR A 22 -56.19 15.69 -45.42
CA THR A 22 -56.22 14.72 -44.32
C THR A 22 -55.63 13.38 -44.74
N ASP A 23 -55.99 12.85 -45.91
CA ASP A 23 -55.43 11.58 -46.43
C ASP A 23 -53.91 11.67 -46.64
N ARG A 24 -53.40 12.83 -47.06
CA ARG A 24 -51.96 13.07 -47.19
C ARG A 24 -51.27 13.11 -45.84
N GLN A 25 -51.83 13.81 -44.86
CA GLN A 25 -51.30 13.90 -43.51
C GLN A 25 -51.30 12.53 -42.80
N LEU A 26 -52.34 11.71 -43.00
CA LEU A 26 -52.39 10.35 -42.47
C LEU A 26 -51.28 9.47 -43.07
N LYS A 27 -51.08 9.53 -44.40
CA LYS A 27 -49.99 8.77 -45.05
C LYS A 27 -48.61 9.20 -44.58
N GLU A 28 -48.40 10.50 -44.37
CA GLU A 28 -47.13 11.00 -43.85
C GLU A 28 -46.93 10.58 -42.39
N THR A 29 -47.98 10.61 -41.57
CA THR A 29 -47.95 10.13 -40.18
C THR A 29 -47.63 8.65 -40.11
N ASP A 30 -48.23 7.82 -40.97
CA ASP A 30 -47.93 6.39 -41.06
C ASP A 30 -46.47 6.12 -41.46
N ARG A 31 -45.91 6.96 -42.34
CA ARG A 31 -44.49 6.88 -42.72
C ARG A 31 -43.59 7.22 -41.53
N GLN A 32 -43.87 8.32 -40.84
CA GLN A 32 -43.12 8.73 -39.65
C GLN A 32 -43.19 7.69 -38.53
N LEU A 33 -44.36 7.09 -38.29
CA LEU A 33 -44.52 6.02 -37.30
C LEU A 33 -43.68 4.77 -37.64
N LYS A 34 -43.57 4.41 -38.92
CA LYS A 34 -42.71 3.30 -39.36
C LYS A 34 -41.22 3.61 -39.13
N GLU A 35 -40.78 4.83 -39.46
CA GLU A 35 -39.40 5.27 -39.23
C GLU A 35 -39.05 5.26 -37.74
N VAL A 36 -39.93 5.80 -36.88
CA VAL A 36 -39.76 5.77 -35.42
C VAL A 36 -39.70 4.35 -34.89
N SER A 37 -40.56 3.45 -35.39
CA SER A 37 -40.54 2.03 -34.98
C SER A 37 -39.24 1.32 -35.37
N GLN A 38 -38.67 1.66 -36.53
CA GLN A 38 -37.36 1.14 -36.95
C GLN A 38 -36.23 1.65 -36.06
N GLN A 39 -36.19 2.96 -35.80
CA GLN A 39 -35.20 3.58 -34.91
C GLN A 39 -35.25 3.02 -33.49
N GLN A 40 -36.46 2.74 -32.97
CA GLN A 40 -36.63 2.11 -31.66
C GLN A 40 -36.03 0.70 -31.61
N LYS A 41 -36.21 -0.11 -32.66
CA LYS A 41 -35.60 -1.45 -32.74
C LYS A 41 -34.08 -1.39 -32.80
N GLU A 42 -33.52 -0.48 -33.59
CA GLU A 42 -32.06 -0.27 -33.65
C GLU A 42 -31.51 0.17 -32.28
N THR A 43 -32.21 1.08 -31.59
CA THR A 43 -31.84 1.52 -30.25
C THR A 43 -31.88 0.36 -29.24
N GLU A 44 -32.89 -0.51 -29.31
CA GLU A 44 -32.99 -1.68 -28.42
C GLU A 44 -31.83 -2.67 -28.63
N LEU A 45 -31.42 -2.89 -29.88
CA LEU A 45 -30.27 -3.74 -30.20
C LEU A 45 -28.97 -3.14 -29.65
N LEU A 46 -28.75 -1.84 -29.85
CA LEU A 46 -27.57 -1.14 -29.35
C LEU A 46 -27.52 -1.14 -27.82
N LEU A 47 -28.66 -0.97 -27.13
CA LEU A 47 -28.74 -1.08 -25.68
C LEU A 47 -28.40 -2.49 -25.17
N LYS A 48 -28.82 -3.54 -25.89
CA LYS A 48 -28.46 -4.93 -25.56
C LYS A 48 -26.96 -5.17 -25.71
N GLU A 49 -26.35 -4.68 -26.78
CA GLU A 49 -24.91 -4.78 -27.02
C GLU A 49 -24.11 -4.04 -25.95
N VAL A 50 -24.48 -2.79 -25.63
CA VAL A 50 -23.85 -2.01 -24.56
C VAL A 50 -23.99 -2.71 -23.21
N SER A 51 -25.16 -3.27 -22.90
CA SER A 51 -25.37 -4.01 -21.64
C SER A 51 -24.48 -5.26 -21.55
N GLN A 52 -24.29 -5.97 -22.66
CA GLN A 52 -23.41 -7.13 -22.71
C GLN A 52 -21.95 -6.73 -22.53
N GLN A 53 -21.48 -5.70 -23.24
CA GLN A 53 -20.13 -5.18 -23.10
C GLN A 53 -19.84 -4.69 -21.67
N GLN A 54 -20.82 -4.04 -21.03
CA GLN A 54 -20.70 -3.61 -19.64
C GLN A 54 -20.55 -4.80 -18.67
N LYS A 55 -21.28 -5.90 -18.89
CA LYS A 55 -21.15 -7.12 -18.07
C LYS A 55 -19.78 -7.75 -18.24
N GLU A 56 -19.27 -7.84 -19.46
CA GLU A 56 -17.94 -8.39 -19.76
C GLU A 56 -16.85 -7.52 -19.13
N ASN A 57 -16.93 -6.20 -19.28
CA ASN A 57 -15.99 -5.27 -18.65
C ASN A 57 -16.03 -5.40 -17.12
N ALA A 58 -17.21 -5.53 -16.52
CA ALA A 58 -17.33 -5.72 -15.08
C ALA A 58 -16.73 -7.05 -14.60
N GLN A 59 -16.79 -8.11 -15.41
CA GLN A 59 -16.13 -9.38 -15.11
C GLN A 59 -14.60 -9.27 -15.22
N GLN A 60 -14.10 -8.65 -16.30
CA GLN A 60 -12.66 -8.42 -16.49
C GLN A 60 -12.07 -7.54 -15.39
N GLN A 61 -12.78 -6.50 -14.94
CA GLN A 61 -12.37 -5.67 -13.81
C GLN A 61 -12.25 -6.50 -12.52
N LYS A 62 -13.23 -7.36 -12.23
CA LYS A 62 -13.18 -8.24 -11.04
C LYS A 62 -12.01 -9.22 -11.10
N GLU A 63 -11.67 -9.72 -12.28
CA GLU A 63 -10.51 -10.61 -12.45
C GLU A 63 -9.19 -9.85 -12.27
N THR A 64 -9.08 -8.66 -12.87
CA THR A 64 -7.93 -7.77 -12.70
C THR A 64 -7.71 -7.41 -11.24
N ASP A 65 -8.78 -7.08 -10.50
CA ASP A 65 -8.70 -6.79 -9.06
C ASP A 65 -8.19 -7.98 -8.24
N LYS A 66 -8.57 -9.21 -8.63
CA LYS A 66 -8.06 -10.42 -7.97
C LYS A 66 -6.58 -10.62 -8.26
N GLN A 67 -6.16 -10.48 -9.53
CA GLN A 67 -4.77 -10.59 -9.93
C GLN A 67 -3.89 -9.54 -9.25
N LEU A 68 -4.34 -8.28 -9.16
CA LEU A 68 -3.64 -7.21 -8.44
C LEU A 68 -3.48 -7.52 -6.95
N LYS A 69 -4.52 -8.06 -6.30
CA LYS A 69 -4.43 -8.48 -4.89
C LYS A 69 -3.45 -9.63 -4.70
N GLU A 70 -3.43 -10.60 -5.60
CA GLU A 70 -2.51 -11.73 -5.54
C GLU A 70 -1.06 -11.28 -5.77
N LEU A 71 -0.83 -10.44 -6.77
CA LEU A 71 0.48 -9.83 -7.02
C LEU A 71 0.95 -9.03 -5.80
N GLY A 72 0.08 -8.23 -5.19
CA GLY A 72 0.39 -7.48 -3.97
C GLY A 72 0.81 -8.40 -2.81
N LYS A 73 0.15 -9.55 -2.63
CA LYS A 73 0.54 -10.57 -1.63
C LYS A 73 1.90 -11.19 -1.94
N GLN A 74 2.17 -11.51 -3.21
CA GLN A 74 3.45 -12.10 -3.62
C GLN A 74 4.61 -11.11 -3.42
N ILE A 75 4.43 -9.85 -3.83
CA ILE A 75 5.42 -8.78 -3.63
C ILE A 75 5.67 -8.57 -2.13
N GLY A 76 4.62 -8.50 -1.31
CA GLY A 76 4.76 -8.40 0.15
C GLY A 76 5.50 -9.60 0.75
N GLY A 77 5.21 -10.81 0.28
CA GLY A 77 5.90 -12.03 0.69
C GLY A 77 7.38 -12.06 0.31
N LEU A 78 7.75 -11.50 -0.84
CA LEU A 78 9.15 -11.34 -1.24
C LEU A 78 9.87 -10.34 -0.33
N ALA A 79 9.27 -9.17 -0.07
CA ALA A 79 9.86 -8.16 0.81
C ALA A 79 10.14 -8.71 2.22
N ALA A 80 9.21 -9.48 2.79
CA ALA A 80 9.41 -10.15 4.08
C ALA A 80 10.59 -11.14 4.07
N LYS A 81 10.72 -11.93 3.00
CA LYS A 81 11.86 -12.86 2.83
C LYS A 81 13.19 -12.13 2.73
N PHE A 82 13.25 -11.01 2.02
CA PHE A 82 14.46 -10.18 1.96
C PHE A 82 14.85 -9.61 3.32
N GLY A 83 13.89 -9.21 4.16
CA GLY A 83 14.15 -8.82 5.55
C GLY A 83 14.80 -9.95 6.35
N SER A 84 14.13 -11.11 6.42
CA SER A 84 14.64 -12.29 7.14
C SER A 84 16.01 -12.78 6.65
N PHE A 85 16.29 -12.64 5.36
CA PHE A 85 17.60 -12.97 4.80
C PHE A 85 18.68 -11.99 5.26
N THR A 86 18.36 -10.70 5.31
CA THR A 86 19.28 -9.65 5.80
C THR A 86 19.61 -9.87 7.27
N GLU A 87 18.61 -10.15 8.10
CA GLU A 87 18.79 -10.53 9.51
C GLU A 87 19.68 -11.77 9.65
N GLY A 88 19.44 -12.81 8.84
CA GLY A 88 20.25 -14.02 8.82
C GLY A 88 21.72 -13.79 8.42
N LEU A 89 21.99 -12.80 7.56
CA LEU A 89 23.36 -12.38 7.22
C LEU A 89 24.02 -11.57 8.35
N ALA A 90 23.25 -10.73 9.04
CA ALA A 90 23.77 -9.89 10.11
C ALA A 90 24.09 -10.68 11.38
N LEU A 91 23.30 -11.70 11.71
CA LEU A 91 23.35 -12.38 13.01
C LEU A 91 24.75 -12.89 13.40
N PRO A 92 25.51 -13.63 12.57
CA PRO A 92 26.84 -14.12 12.96
C PRO A 92 27.83 -12.99 13.29
N SER A 93 27.73 -11.90 12.53
CA SER A 93 28.56 -10.70 12.76
C SER A 93 28.13 -9.96 14.02
N MET A 94 26.82 -9.87 14.27
CA MET A 94 26.30 -9.27 15.50
C MET A 94 26.65 -10.10 16.73
N GLU A 95 26.60 -11.42 16.68
CA GLU A 95 27.07 -12.30 17.76
C GLU A 95 28.55 -12.05 18.09
N THR A 96 29.37 -11.90 17.04
CA THR A 96 30.80 -11.60 17.18
C THR A 96 31.02 -10.22 17.82
N ILE A 97 30.38 -9.18 17.29
CA ILE A 97 30.51 -7.81 17.80
C ILE A 97 30.00 -7.71 19.24
N LEU A 98 28.78 -8.18 19.50
CA LEU A 98 28.14 -8.09 20.82
C LEU A 98 28.90 -8.91 21.87
N GLY A 99 29.33 -10.13 21.52
CA GLY A 99 30.05 -11.01 22.44
C GLY A 99 31.50 -10.57 22.67
N GLN A 100 32.26 -10.33 21.61
CA GLN A 100 33.71 -10.12 21.73
C GLN A 100 34.09 -8.66 21.97
N GLN A 101 33.39 -7.70 21.35
CA GLN A 101 33.72 -6.28 21.47
C GLN A 101 32.95 -5.61 22.61
N PHE A 102 31.68 -5.99 22.79
CA PHE A 102 30.83 -5.41 23.84
C PHE A 102 30.67 -6.26 25.10
N GLY A 103 31.16 -7.51 25.12
CA GLY A 103 31.14 -8.36 26.31
C GLY A 103 29.73 -8.81 26.73
N MET A 104 28.79 -8.92 25.79
CA MET A 104 27.45 -9.42 26.07
C MET A 104 27.47 -10.94 26.30
N GLU A 105 26.84 -11.38 27.39
CA GLU A 105 26.79 -12.80 27.77
C GLU A 105 25.57 -13.52 27.18
N VAL A 106 24.45 -12.79 27.06
CA VAL A 106 23.20 -13.28 26.47
C VAL A 106 22.99 -12.54 25.16
N ILE A 107 22.79 -13.29 24.07
CA ILE A 107 22.49 -12.77 22.74
C ILE A 107 21.30 -13.57 22.22
N SER A 108 20.17 -12.89 22.01
CA SER A 108 18.89 -13.48 21.65
C SER A 108 18.39 -12.87 20.34
N PRO A 109 18.40 -13.64 19.22
CA PRO A 109 17.80 -13.19 17.97
C PRO A 109 16.26 -13.29 17.99
N SER A 110 15.62 -12.48 17.15
CA SER A 110 14.17 -12.52 16.85
C SER A 110 13.27 -12.48 18.09
N VAL A 111 13.54 -11.54 19.00
CA VAL A 111 12.80 -11.40 20.24
C VAL A 111 11.48 -10.69 19.98
N ARG A 112 10.37 -11.37 20.30
CA ARG A 112 9.01 -10.82 20.16
C ARG A 112 8.28 -10.91 21.48
N VAL A 113 7.74 -9.78 21.93
CA VAL A 113 6.97 -9.70 23.19
C VAL A 113 5.64 -9.01 22.95
N SER A 114 4.60 -9.58 23.55
CA SER A 114 3.23 -9.04 23.52
C SER A 114 2.79 -8.74 24.95
N LYS A 115 2.39 -7.50 25.23
CA LYS A 115 1.97 -7.06 26.57
C LYS A 115 0.88 -6.00 26.44
N GLU A 116 -0.23 -6.21 27.14
CA GLU A 116 -1.37 -5.26 27.17
C GLU A 116 -1.88 -4.86 25.77
N GLY A 117 -1.93 -5.82 24.83
CA GLY A 117 -2.34 -5.59 23.44
C GLY A 117 -1.33 -4.80 22.60
N GLN A 118 -0.14 -4.51 23.13
CA GLN A 118 0.97 -3.94 22.39
C GLN A 118 2.01 -5.00 22.06
N HIS A 119 2.70 -4.80 20.94
CA HIS A 119 3.73 -5.70 20.46
C HIS A 119 5.03 -4.92 20.25
N ILE A 120 6.14 -5.60 20.51
CA ILE A 120 7.49 -5.16 20.15
C ILE A 120 8.24 -6.35 19.56
N GLU A 121 8.97 -6.08 18.50
CA GLU A 121 9.87 -7.02 17.83
C GLU A 121 11.26 -6.38 17.81
N ILE A 122 12.26 -7.20 18.10
CA ILE A 122 13.66 -6.81 18.21
C ILE A 122 14.46 -7.87 17.48
N ASP A 123 15.24 -7.45 16.48
CA ASP A 123 16.00 -8.39 15.65
C ASP A 123 17.09 -9.09 16.47
N VAL A 124 17.82 -8.35 17.32
CA VAL A 124 18.71 -8.93 18.33
C VAL A 124 18.64 -8.15 19.64
N LEU A 125 18.34 -8.84 20.73
CA LEU A 125 18.51 -8.34 22.09
C LEU A 125 19.75 -9.00 22.70
N ALA A 126 20.69 -8.20 23.16
CA ALA A 126 21.83 -8.70 23.90
C ALA A 126 22.00 -7.98 25.23
N TYR A 127 22.43 -8.69 26.26
CA TYR A 127 22.68 -8.09 27.56
C TYR A 127 23.69 -8.88 28.40
N THR A 128 24.21 -8.22 29.41
CA THR A 128 25.00 -8.84 30.48
C THR A 128 24.60 -8.24 31.84
N ASN A 129 24.86 -8.97 32.91
CA ASN A 129 24.64 -8.54 34.29
C ASN A 129 25.98 -8.16 34.96
N GLY A 130 25.99 -7.95 36.27
CA GLY A 130 27.23 -7.69 37.02
C GLY A 130 27.79 -6.29 36.81
N GLU A 131 29.11 -6.18 36.66
CA GLU A 131 29.81 -4.89 36.61
C GLU A 131 29.42 -4.05 35.38
N LEU A 132 29.29 -4.68 34.20
CA LEU A 132 28.95 -3.96 32.97
C LEU A 132 27.46 -3.58 32.92
N ASN A 133 26.57 -4.43 33.45
CA ASN A 133 25.11 -4.24 33.55
C ASN A 133 24.48 -3.45 32.38
N THR A 134 24.63 -3.97 31.16
CA THR A 134 24.29 -3.26 29.91
C THR A 134 23.40 -4.14 29.03
N ALA A 135 22.55 -3.50 28.21
CA ALA A 135 21.75 -4.11 27.16
C ALA A 135 21.92 -3.35 25.83
N TYR A 136 21.88 -4.10 24.74
CA TYR A 136 21.91 -3.61 23.37
C TYR A 136 20.70 -4.12 22.60
N ILE A 137 20.07 -3.22 21.85
CA ILE A 137 19.04 -3.53 20.87
C ILE A 137 19.65 -3.34 19.49
N VAL A 138 19.62 -4.37 18.67
CA VAL A 138 20.01 -4.28 17.26
C VAL A 138 18.77 -4.31 16.39
N GLU A 139 18.70 -3.37 15.46
CA GLU A 139 17.75 -3.37 14.35
C GLU A 139 18.54 -3.54 13.04
N VAL A 140 18.14 -4.49 12.20
CA VAL A 140 18.79 -4.85 10.94
C VAL A 140 17.94 -4.38 9.77
N LYS A 141 18.55 -3.64 8.84
CA LYS A 141 17.87 -3.12 7.64
C LYS A 141 18.60 -3.54 6.37
N SER A 142 17.83 -4.01 5.39
CA SER A 142 18.38 -4.19 4.04
C SER A 142 18.75 -2.84 3.43
N HIS A 143 17.87 -1.85 3.59
CA HIS A 143 18.07 -0.47 3.18
C HIS A 143 17.63 0.45 4.31
N ALA A 144 18.58 1.15 4.93
CA ALA A 144 18.28 2.07 6.02
C ALA A 144 17.59 3.34 5.49
N LYS A 145 16.61 3.83 6.24
CA LYS A 145 15.88 5.09 5.99
C LYS A 145 15.78 5.90 7.28
N GLU A 146 15.38 7.16 7.20
CA GLU A 146 15.12 7.99 8.40
C GLU A 146 14.11 7.32 9.36
N ASP A 147 13.08 6.68 8.80
CA ASP A 147 12.11 5.91 9.61
C ASP A 147 12.75 4.78 10.41
N SER A 148 13.89 4.23 9.96
CA SER A 148 14.63 3.19 10.70
C SER A 148 15.22 3.74 12.00
N ILE A 149 15.68 5.00 12.01
CA ILE A 149 16.15 5.69 13.21
C ILE A 149 14.98 5.87 14.18
N THR A 150 13.85 6.38 13.68
CA THR A 150 12.64 6.60 14.48
C THR A 150 12.12 5.30 15.07
N GLN A 151 12.16 4.20 14.31
CA GLN A 151 11.75 2.87 14.77
C GLN A 151 12.64 2.39 15.93
N LEU A 152 13.96 2.39 15.75
CA LEU A 152 14.89 1.95 16.80
C LEU A 152 14.76 2.82 18.07
N LYS A 153 14.63 4.13 17.91
CA LYS A 153 14.37 5.06 19.02
C LYS A 153 13.09 4.72 19.78
N SER A 154 12.01 4.40 19.06
CA SER A 154 10.74 3.98 19.67
C SER A 154 10.86 2.67 20.46
N ILE A 155 11.62 1.71 19.92
CA ILE A 155 11.90 0.44 20.60
C ILE A 155 12.64 0.70 21.91
N LEU A 156 13.73 1.47 21.87
CA LEU A 156 14.55 1.79 23.04
C LEU A 156 13.74 2.52 24.13
N GLN A 157 12.95 3.52 23.76
CA GLN A 157 12.11 4.28 24.70
C GLN A 157 11.05 3.41 25.39
N ARG A 158 10.54 2.38 24.71
CA ARG A 158 9.49 1.49 25.22
C ARG A 158 10.06 0.23 25.86
N PHE A 159 11.33 -0.08 25.65
CA PHE A 159 11.97 -1.34 26.02
C PHE A 159 11.68 -1.75 27.47
N ARG A 160 11.95 -0.86 28.44
CA ARG A 160 11.77 -1.17 29.87
C ARG A 160 10.33 -1.46 30.28
N ARG A 161 9.33 -1.03 29.51
CA ARG A 161 7.92 -1.40 29.75
C ARG A 161 7.68 -2.88 29.44
N PHE A 162 8.34 -3.38 28.39
CA PHE A 162 8.24 -4.77 27.95
C PHE A 162 9.18 -5.68 28.75
N PHE A 163 10.36 -5.19 29.13
CA PHE A 163 11.40 -5.92 29.85
C PHE A 163 11.77 -5.21 31.17
N PRO A 164 10.87 -5.18 32.17
CA PRO A 164 11.11 -4.50 33.44
C PRO A 164 12.32 -5.07 34.23
N GLU A 165 12.70 -6.32 33.98
CA GLU A 165 13.90 -6.98 34.52
C GLU A 165 15.21 -6.33 34.07
N HIS A 166 15.18 -5.47 33.05
CA HIS A 166 16.34 -4.75 32.53
C HIS A 166 16.32 -3.25 32.88
N LYS A 167 15.45 -2.81 33.80
CA LYS A 167 15.25 -1.38 34.11
C LYS A 167 16.52 -0.64 34.51
N ASP A 168 17.44 -1.29 35.23
CA ASP A 168 18.65 -0.67 35.78
C ASP A 168 19.85 -0.79 34.83
N LYS A 169 19.67 -1.39 33.64
CA LYS A 169 20.73 -1.52 32.64
C LYS A 169 20.91 -0.23 31.85
N LYS A 170 22.17 0.06 31.50
CA LYS A 170 22.48 0.97 30.40
C LYS A 170 21.93 0.35 29.12
N LEU A 171 21.24 1.15 28.30
CA LEU A 171 20.54 0.66 27.13
C LEU A 171 21.02 1.41 25.89
N TYR A 172 21.54 0.68 24.92
CA TYR A 172 22.09 1.23 23.68
C TYR A 172 21.41 0.63 22.45
N GLY A 173 21.39 1.40 21.37
CA GLY A 173 20.90 0.98 20.06
C GLY A 173 22.02 0.76 19.06
N ILE A 174 21.91 -0.28 18.24
CA ILE A 174 22.73 -0.52 17.06
C ILE A 174 21.80 -0.59 15.84
N LEU A 175 22.10 0.19 14.80
CA LEU A 175 21.45 0.07 13.51
C LEU A 175 22.43 -0.59 12.53
N ALA A 176 22.14 -1.83 12.18
CA ALA A 176 22.91 -2.61 11.21
C ALA A 176 22.25 -2.48 9.83
N ALA A 177 22.99 -2.08 8.80
CA ALA A 177 22.44 -1.90 7.46
C ALA A 177 23.32 -2.46 6.35
N VAL A 178 22.69 -3.09 5.35
CA VAL A 178 23.37 -3.49 4.10
C VAL A 178 23.60 -2.28 3.22
N ASP A 179 22.54 -1.52 2.92
CA ASP A 179 22.63 -0.24 2.22
C ASP A 179 22.37 0.94 3.16
N LEU A 180 23.31 1.88 3.19
CA LEU A 180 23.31 3.06 4.05
C LEU A 180 24.08 4.22 3.38
N SER A 181 23.39 5.34 3.16
CA SER A 181 24.01 6.58 2.68
C SER A 181 24.89 7.23 3.76
N PRO A 182 25.98 7.92 3.40
CA PRO A 182 26.80 8.67 4.36
C PRO A 182 26.02 9.69 5.19
N GLU A 183 25.05 10.40 4.61
CA GLU A 183 24.26 11.41 5.31
C GLU A 183 23.38 10.79 6.40
N LEU A 184 22.78 9.64 6.10
CA LEU A 184 21.97 8.91 7.07
C LEU A 184 22.84 8.28 8.17
N ARG A 185 24.04 7.79 7.84
CA ARG A 185 25.03 7.33 8.82
C ARG A 185 25.29 8.41 9.87
N GLU A 186 25.58 9.63 9.44
CA GLU A 186 25.82 10.74 10.38
C GLU A 186 24.59 11.02 11.26
N LYS A 187 23.37 10.96 10.71
CA LYS A 187 22.14 11.13 11.50
C LYS A 187 21.98 10.03 12.56
N ILE A 188 22.30 8.77 12.23
CA ILE A 188 22.25 7.65 13.18
C ILE A 188 23.23 7.89 14.33
N LEU A 189 24.47 8.31 14.01
CA LEU A 189 25.49 8.62 15.01
C LEU A 189 25.10 9.83 15.88
N GLN A 190 24.48 10.87 15.30
CA GLN A 190 24.01 12.05 16.04
C GLN A 190 22.90 11.73 17.05
N GLU A 191 22.07 10.72 16.75
CA GLU A 191 21.09 10.19 17.71
C GLU A 191 21.73 9.31 18.79
N GLY A 192 23.04 9.06 18.69
CA GLY A 192 23.82 8.27 19.64
C GLY A 192 23.65 6.76 19.46
N PHE A 193 23.22 6.31 18.28
CA PHE A 193 23.17 4.90 17.92
C PHE A 193 24.48 4.44 17.29
N TYR A 194 24.91 3.23 17.63
CA TYR A 194 25.99 2.58 16.89
C TYR A 194 25.51 2.25 15.47
N VAL A 195 26.43 2.33 14.51
CA VAL A 195 26.19 1.89 13.14
C VAL A 195 27.01 0.63 12.89
N ALA A 196 26.38 -0.38 12.28
CA ALA A 196 27.10 -1.51 11.70
C ALA A 196 26.79 -1.61 10.21
N ARG A 197 27.82 -1.86 9.39
CA ARG A 197 27.69 -1.97 7.93
C ARG A 197 28.30 -3.25 7.43
N ILE A 198 27.76 -3.77 6.33
CA ILE A 198 28.36 -4.91 5.65
C ILE A 198 29.61 -4.49 4.87
N HIS A 199 30.72 -5.16 5.11
CA HIS A 199 31.98 -5.10 4.36
C HIS A 199 32.44 -6.54 4.11
N ASP A 200 32.77 -6.90 2.87
CA ASP A 200 33.21 -8.26 2.50
C ASP A 200 32.36 -9.40 3.11
N GLN A 201 31.03 -9.24 3.08
CA GLN A 201 30.01 -10.19 3.57
C GLN A 201 29.86 -10.30 5.10
N VAL A 202 30.62 -9.53 5.87
CA VAL A 202 30.51 -9.46 7.34
C VAL A 202 30.10 -8.06 7.79
N PHE A 203 29.37 -7.96 8.88
CA PHE A 203 29.07 -6.65 9.46
C PHE A 203 30.18 -6.22 10.40
N GLU A 204 30.58 -4.95 10.28
CA GLU A 204 31.56 -4.30 11.13
C GLU A 204 30.97 -3.00 11.69
N LEU A 205 31.47 -2.57 12.86
CA LEU A 205 31.10 -1.28 13.42
C LEU A 205 31.68 -0.15 12.58
N ASP A 206 30.83 0.80 12.22
CA ASP A 206 31.19 1.99 11.45
C ASP A 206 30.95 3.24 12.30
N ILE A 207 31.78 3.41 13.32
CA ILE A 207 31.73 4.52 14.28
C ILE A 207 33.09 5.25 14.33
N PRO A 208 33.12 6.56 14.64
CA PRO A 208 34.37 7.27 14.90
C PRO A 208 34.97 6.87 16.27
N ASP A 209 36.29 6.99 16.42
CA ASP A 209 37.01 6.61 17.66
C ASP A 209 36.49 7.32 18.93
N ASN A 210 36.00 8.55 18.78
CA ASN A 210 35.48 9.36 19.87
C ASN A 210 33.95 9.32 20.00
N PHE A 211 33.29 8.33 19.38
CA PHE A 211 31.85 8.17 19.44
C PHE A 211 31.34 8.07 20.89
N GLN A 212 30.29 8.83 21.19
CA GLN A 212 29.62 8.81 22.49
C GLN A 212 28.19 8.33 22.31
N PRO A 213 27.88 7.07 22.70
CA PRO A 213 26.54 6.53 22.50
C PRO A 213 25.54 7.15 23.48
N GLN A 214 24.31 7.34 23.02
CA GLN A 214 23.20 7.78 23.87
C GLN A 214 22.66 6.58 24.64
N THR A 215 22.55 6.73 25.96
CA THR A 215 21.80 5.77 26.78
C THR A 215 20.33 6.17 26.83
N TYR A 216 19.45 5.17 26.77
CA TYR A 216 18.00 5.32 26.87
C TYR A 216 17.46 4.82 28.19
#